data_AF-A0A242NK23-F1
#
_entry.id   AF-A0A242NK23-F1
#
_cell.length_a   1.000
_cell.length_b   1.000
_cell.length_c   1.000
_cell.angle_alpha   90.00
_cell.angle_beta   90.00
_cell.angle_gamma   90.00
#
_symmetry.space_group_name_H-M   'P 1'
#
loop_
_entity.id
_entity.type
_entity.pdbx_description
1 polymer ?
#
loop_
_entity_poly.entity_id
_entity_poly.type
_entity_poly.pdbx_seq_one_letter_code
_entity_poly.pdbx_strand_id
1 'polypeptide(L)'
;MNKKEIIDKCIESYSRLKNLKLVGLEVGIPWQTVYVYLKQAGISVTGDKSRYGSATDRVAVIGEQRFRQAVPFATDNNGLKFQASIDFNIKNLTIDVKTSKLQHKNNCKKSSERWAYCINKQKDIADMFVFYALNDEMETEHVFLMPNELVTNNSTISIPKSGKSKWFDYKIDEHELADFFRQLVA
;
A
#
# COMPACT_ATOMS: atom_id res chain seq x y z
N MET A 1 9.07 35.12 15.19
CA MET A 1 9.49 33.77 15.60
C MET A 1 10.89 33.52 15.09
N ASN A 2 11.76 32.98 15.93
CA ASN A 2 13.07 32.50 15.45
C ASN A 2 12.88 31.17 14.69
N LYS A 3 13.88 30.77 13.88
CA LYS A 3 13.78 29.55 13.05
C LYS A 3 13.46 28.30 13.85
N LYS A 4 14.00 28.17 15.06
CA LYS A 4 13.81 27.00 15.93
C LYS A 4 12.35 26.87 16.37
N GLU A 5 11.72 27.96 16.79
CA GLU A 5 10.30 27.99 17.14
C GLU A 5 9.39 27.58 15.98
N ILE A 6 9.74 27.95 14.74
CA ILE A 6 8.95 27.57 13.56
C ILE A 6 9.08 26.05 13.33
N ILE A 7 10.28 25.50 13.46
CA ILE A 7 10.52 24.05 13.34
C ILE A 7 9.70 23.31 14.40
N ASP A 8 9.73 23.76 15.66
CA ASP A 8 9.01 23.11 16.75
C ASP A 8 7.49 23.11 16.50
N LYS A 9 6.92 24.23 16.02
CA LYS A 9 5.50 24.29 15.60
C LYS A 9 5.19 23.37 14.43
N CYS A 10 6.08 23.27 13.45
CA CYS A 10 5.91 22.33 12.34
C CYS A 10 5.86 20.88 12.83
N ILE A 11 6.72 20.50 13.79
CA ILE A 11 6.77 19.14 14.36
C ILE A 11 5.47 18.84 15.11
N GLU A 12 5.05 19.74 16.00
CA GLU A 12 3.82 19.60 16.79
C GLU A 12 2.59 19.48 15.87
N SER A 13 2.44 20.43 14.95
CA SER A 13 1.33 20.46 14.00
C SER A 13 1.31 19.22 13.11
N TYR A 14 2.48 18.79 12.61
CA TYR A 14 2.59 17.59 11.77
C TYR A 14 2.28 16.30 12.54
N SER A 15 2.60 16.23 13.84
CA SER A 15 2.27 15.06 14.66
C SER A 15 0.75 14.78 14.70
N ARG A 16 -0.07 15.84 14.71
CA ARG A 16 -1.54 15.78 14.73
C ARG A 16 -2.16 15.64 13.34
N LEU A 17 -1.67 16.43 12.38
CA LEU A 17 -2.29 16.57 11.07
C LEU A 17 -1.74 15.58 10.04
N LYS A 18 -0.48 15.18 10.14
CA LYS A 18 0.22 14.35 9.14
C LYS A 18 0.02 14.81 7.68
N ASN A 19 -0.20 16.12 7.47
CA ASN A 19 -0.46 16.70 6.16
C ASN A 19 0.31 18.02 6.02
N LEU A 20 1.28 18.06 5.10
CA LEU A 20 2.18 19.22 4.94
C LEU A 20 1.45 20.50 4.59
N LYS A 21 0.38 20.43 3.77
CA LYS A 21 -0.38 21.62 3.34
C LYS A 21 -1.16 22.22 4.50
N LEU A 22 -1.81 21.38 5.30
CA LEU A 22 -2.54 21.83 6.48
C LEU A 22 -1.60 22.40 7.54
N VAL A 23 -0.44 21.79 7.76
CA VAL A 23 0.59 22.33 8.65
C VAL A 23 1.10 23.69 8.16
N GLY A 24 1.35 23.83 6.85
CA GLY A 24 1.76 25.11 6.28
C GLY A 24 0.73 26.21 6.50
N LEU A 25 -0.56 25.89 6.34
CA LEU A 25 -1.65 26.81 6.64
C LEU A 25 -1.73 27.16 8.13
N GLU A 26 -1.58 26.19 9.04
CA GLU A 26 -1.66 26.41 10.49
C GLU A 26 -0.48 27.25 11.01
N VAL A 27 0.73 27.01 10.49
CA VAL A 27 1.95 27.74 10.89
C VAL A 27 2.10 29.08 10.16
N GLY A 28 1.42 29.26 9.02
CA GLY A 28 1.50 30.46 8.19
C GLY A 28 2.74 30.51 7.29
N ILE A 29 3.19 29.35 6.79
CA ILE A 29 4.37 29.23 5.90
C ILE A 29 4.07 28.33 4.70
N PRO A 30 4.82 28.46 3.57
CA PRO A 30 4.71 27.52 2.46
C PRO A 30 4.92 26.07 2.91
N TRP A 31 4.06 25.15 2.45
CA TRP A 31 4.13 23.74 2.86
C TRP A 31 5.44 23.06 2.45
N GLN A 32 6.10 23.54 1.40
CA GLN A 32 7.43 23.06 0.98
C GLN A 32 8.48 23.35 2.07
N THR A 33 8.37 24.50 2.75
CA THR A 33 9.24 24.86 3.87
C THR A 33 9.02 23.92 5.05
N VAL A 34 7.77 23.52 5.31
CA VAL A 34 7.44 22.50 6.33
C VAL A 34 8.19 21.20 6.06
N TYR A 35 8.18 20.71 4.81
CA TYR A 35 8.92 19.50 4.44
C TYR A 35 10.41 19.60 4.75
N VAL A 36 11.05 20.72 4.38
CA VAL A 36 12.47 20.97 4.64
C VAL A 36 12.76 20.97 6.14
N TYR A 37 11.92 21.63 6.94
CA TYR A 37 12.08 21.75 8.39
C TYR A 37 11.91 20.41 9.11
N LEU A 38 10.89 19.64 8.76
CA LEU A 38 10.70 18.28 9.30
C LEU A 38 11.91 17.39 8.97
N LYS A 39 12.41 17.45 7.73
CA LYS A 39 13.60 16.69 7.33
C LYS A 39 14.86 17.12 8.10
N GLN A 40 15.07 18.42 8.30
CA GLN A 40 16.19 18.95 9.10
C GLN A 40 16.12 18.48 10.57
N ALA A 41 14.91 18.31 11.10
CA ALA A 41 14.67 17.80 12.45
C ALA A 41 14.69 16.26 12.55
N GLY A 42 14.99 15.54 11.47
CA GLY A 42 14.99 14.07 11.46
C GLY A 42 13.60 13.44 11.55
N ILE A 43 12.53 14.21 11.30
CA ILE A 43 11.15 13.70 11.33
C ILE A 43 10.81 13.07 9.98
N SER A 44 10.49 11.78 9.99
CA SER A 44 9.93 11.09 8.82
C SER A 44 8.59 11.68 8.44
N VAL A 45 8.52 12.22 7.23
CA VAL A 45 7.25 12.52 6.58
C VAL A 45 6.72 11.19 6.06
N THR A 46 5.50 10.82 6.41
CA THR A 46 4.83 9.56 6.01
C THR A 46 3.42 9.79 5.47
N GLY A 47 2.78 10.89 5.88
CA GLY A 47 1.41 11.23 5.50
C GLY A 47 0.36 10.42 6.25
N ASP A 48 -0.91 10.72 6.00
CA ASP A 48 -2.03 9.87 6.42
C ASP A 48 -2.92 9.60 5.20
N LYS A 49 -2.59 8.52 4.47
CA LYS A 49 -3.33 8.09 3.27
C LYS A 49 -4.77 7.69 3.60
N SER A 50 -5.03 7.21 4.81
CA SER A 50 -6.37 6.81 5.23
C SER A 50 -7.30 8.03 5.31
N ARG A 51 -6.78 9.15 5.84
CA ARG A 51 -7.54 10.39 6.04
C ARG A 51 -7.53 11.31 4.82
N TYR A 52 -6.41 11.42 4.12
CA TYR A 52 -6.21 12.42 3.05
C TYR A 52 -5.88 11.83 1.67
N GLY A 53 -5.72 10.51 1.57
CA GLY A 53 -5.42 9.86 0.30
C GLY A 53 -6.61 9.89 -0.66
N SER A 54 -6.32 9.62 -1.94
CA SER A 54 -7.33 9.39 -2.96
C SER A 54 -8.20 8.16 -2.65
N ALA A 55 -9.29 7.97 -3.40
CA ALA A 55 -10.12 6.76 -3.25
C ALA A 55 -9.29 5.47 -3.43
N THR A 56 -8.33 5.47 -4.37
CA THR A 56 -7.42 4.35 -4.59
C THR A 56 -6.41 4.18 -3.46
N ASP A 57 -5.90 5.26 -2.87
CA ASP A 57 -4.99 5.17 -1.73
C ASP A 57 -5.69 4.54 -0.52
N ARG A 58 -6.94 4.91 -0.27
CA ARG A 58 -7.73 4.32 0.82
C ARG A 58 -8.00 2.83 0.61
N VAL A 59 -8.23 2.40 -0.64
CA VAL A 59 -8.33 0.97 -0.98
C VAL A 59 -7.00 0.25 -0.76
N ALA A 60 -5.87 0.86 -1.17
CA ALA A 60 -4.55 0.27 -0.95
C ALA A 60 -4.25 0.05 0.54
N VAL A 61 -4.57 1.04 1.39
CA VAL A 61 -4.39 0.97 2.84
C VAL A 61 -5.10 -0.25 3.45
N ILE A 62 -6.25 -0.67 2.92
CA ILE A 62 -6.97 -1.84 3.43
C ILE A 62 -6.12 -3.11 3.28
N GLY A 63 -5.59 -3.38 2.09
CA GLY A 63 -4.73 -4.56 1.90
C GLY A 63 -3.41 -4.44 2.65
N GLU A 64 -2.80 -3.25 2.74
CA GLU A 64 -1.61 -3.04 3.59
C GLU A 64 -1.91 -3.34 5.06
N GLN A 65 -3.09 -2.98 5.56
CA GLN A 65 -3.54 -3.31 6.93
C GLN A 65 -3.80 -4.79 7.12
N ARG A 66 -4.49 -5.43 6.19
CA ARG A 66 -4.74 -6.89 6.19
C ARG A 66 -3.44 -7.67 6.19
N PHE A 67 -2.52 -7.33 5.29
CA PHE A 67 -1.22 -7.98 5.22
C PHE A 67 -0.41 -7.82 6.52
N ARG A 68 -0.38 -6.61 7.11
CA ARG A 68 0.30 -6.37 8.40
C ARG A 68 -0.31 -7.21 9.52
N GLN A 69 -1.62 -7.43 9.52
CA GLN A 69 -2.30 -8.29 10.49
C GLN A 69 -2.00 -9.77 10.25
N ALA A 70 -2.03 -10.21 8.99
CA ALA A 70 -1.76 -11.58 8.59
C ALA A 70 -0.30 -11.97 8.83
N VAL A 71 0.65 -11.05 8.58
CA VAL A 71 2.09 -11.30 8.65
C VAL A 71 2.76 -10.25 9.58
N PRO A 72 2.52 -10.32 10.90
CA PRO A 72 2.90 -9.27 11.85
C PRO A 72 4.42 -9.13 12.05
N PHE A 73 5.20 -10.11 11.60
CA PHE A 73 6.67 -10.08 11.66
C PHE A 73 7.32 -9.44 10.43
N ALA A 74 6.53 -9.00 9.44
CA ALA A 74 7.04 -8.25 8.30
C ALA A 74 7.37 -6.81 8.71
N THR A 75 8.49 -6.28 8.20
CA THR A 75 8.87 -4.88 8.41
C THR A 75 8.08 -3.99 7.46
N ASP A 76 7.26 -3.10 8.02
CA ASP A 76 6.45 -2.13 7.27
C ASP A 76 7.26 -0.88 6.88
N ASN A 77 7.51 -0.71 5.59
CA ASN A 77 8.27 0.42 5.07
C ASN A 77 7.43 1.69 4.89
N ASN A 78 6.11 1.55 4.72
CA ASN A 78 5.19 2.70 4.60
C ASN A 78 5.13 3.51 5.90
N GLY A 79 5.37 2.87 7.05
CA GLY A 79 5.52 3.54 8.35
C GLY A 79 6.82 4.35 8.51
N LEU A 80 7.83 4.08 7.68
CA LEU A 80 9.17 4.69 7.82
C LEU A 80 9.40 5.86 6.86
N LYS A 81 8.75 5.84 5.68
CA LYS A 81 9.01 6.80 4.60
C LYS A 81 7.73 7.14 3.82
N PHE A 82 7.55 8.43 3.51
CA PHE A 82 6.53 8.89 2.56
C PHE A 82 6.79 8.26 1.19
N GLN A 83 5.84 7.46 0.70
CA GLN A 83 5.95 6.69 -0.55
C GLN A 83 7.20 5.81 -0.59
N ALA A 84 7.24 4.80 0.27
CA ALA A 84 8.17 3.69 0.10
C ALA A 84 8.01 3.06 -1.30
N SER A 85 9.10 2.61 -1.89
CA SER A 85 9.07 1.93 -3.20
C SER A 85 8.54 0.50 -3.10
N ILE A 86 8.64 -0.09 -1.90
CA ILE A 86 8.19 -1.44 -1.52
C ILE A 86 7.44 -1.30 -0.20
N ASP A 87 6.34 -2.05 -0.05
CA ASP A 87 5.47 -1.94 1.12
C ASP A 87 6.05 -2.66 2.33
N PHE A 88 6.54 -3.89 2.16
CA PHE A 88 7.01 -4.74 3.26
C PHE A 88 8.32 -5.46 2.93
N ASN A 89 9.10 -5.74 3.97
CA ASN A 89 10.27 -6.61 3.88
C ASN A 89 10.15 -7.78 4.87
N ILE A 90 10.52 -8.98 4.43
CA ILE A 90 10.66 -10.16 5.29
C ILE A 90 12.08 -10.73 5.07
N LYS A 91 12.98 -10.48 6.03
CA LYS A 91 14.42 -10.71 5.88
C LYS A 91 14.95 -10.10 4.56
N ASN A 92 15.31 -10.94 3.60
CA ASN A 92 15.89 -10.55 2.31
C ASN A 92 14.85 -10.50 1.18
N LEU A 93 13.56 -10.78 1.46
CA LEU A 93 12.47 -10.72 0.49
C LEU A 93 11.73 -9.39 0.56
N THR A 94 11.53 -8.80 -0.60
CA THR A 94 10.75 -7.57 -0.79
C THR A 94 9.34 -7.91 -1.27
N ILE A 95 8.34 -7.29 -0.65
CA ILE A 95 6.93 -7.62 -0.87
C ILE A 95 6.16 -6.34 -1.15
N ASP A 96 5.40 -6.36 -2.24
CA ASP A 96 4.48 -5.29 -2.62
C ASP A 96 3.03 -5.79 -2.55
N VAL A 97 2.19 -5.02 -1.86
CA VAL A 97 0.79 -5.37 -1.60
C VAL A 97 -0.10 -4.56 -2.53
N LYS A 98 -0.88 -5.27 -3.33
CA LYS A 98 -1.80 -4.67 -4.30
C LYS A 98 -3.24 -4.98 -3.92
N THR A 99 -4.06 -3.94 -3.85
CA THR A 99 -5.47 -4.08 -3.47
C THR A 99 -6.35 -3.57 -4.58
N SER A 100 -7.40 -4.32 -4.90
CA SER A 100 -8.38 -3.93 -5.91
C SER A 100 -9.78 -4.28 -5.43
N LYS A 101 -10.70 -3.33 -5.61
CA LYS A 101 -12.14 -3.59 -5.47
C LYS A 101 -12.69 -4.23 -6.73
N LEU A 102 -13.78 -4.97 -6.60
CA LEU A 102 -14.47 -5.53 -7.74
C LEU A 102 -14.89 -4.42 -8.72
N GLN A 103 -14.51 -4.58 -9.98
CA GLN A 103 -14.90 -3.65 -11.05
C GLN A 103 -16.09 -4.22 -11.80
N HIS A 104 -17.24 -3.57 -11.70
CA HIS A 104 -18.39 -3.86 -12.54
C HIS A 104 -18.32 -3.04 -13.83
N LYS A 105 -18.65 -3.66 -14.97
CA LYS A 105 -18.94 -2.91 -16.19
C LYS A 105 -20.41 -2.50 -16.19
N ASN A 106 -20.68 -1.26 -16.59
CA ASN A 106 -22.02 -0.67 -16.64
C ASN A 106 -22.99 -1.32 -17.66
N ASN A 107 -22.56 -2.31 -18.46
CA ASN A 107 -23.40 -2.92 -19.51
C ASN A 107 -23.54 -4.44 -19.34
N CYS A 108 -24.63 -4.86 -18.68
CA CYS A 108 -25.43 -6.10 -18.78
C CYS A 108 -24.78 -7.49 -18.98
N LYS A 109 -23.46 -7.68 -18.92
CA LYS A 109 -22.82 -9.01 -18.96
C LYS A 109 -22.00 -9.25 -17.69
N LYS A 110 -22.56 -10.06 -16.78
CA LYS A 110 -21.91 -10.57 -15.54
C LYS A 110 -20.52 -11.18 -15.79
N SER A 111 -20.20 -11.58 -17.02
CA SER A 111 -18.92 -12.20 -17.39
C SER A 111 -17.72 -11.26 -17.48
N SER A 112 -17.83 -9.99 -17.07
CA SER A 112 -16.77 -8.99 -17.22
C SER A 112 -16.30 -8.36 -15.90
N GLU A 113 -16.87 -8.82 -14.78
CA GLU A 113 -16.44 -8.41 -13.45
C GLU A 113 -15.03 -8.93 -13.15
N ARG A 114 -14.19 -8.06 -12.62
CA ARG A 114 -12.78 -8.36 -12.41
C ARG A 114 -12.13 -7.48 -11.35
N TRP A 115 -11.05 -7.98 -10.79
CA TRP A 115 -10.06 -7.21 -10.06
C TRP A 115 -8.90 -6.88 -11.00
N ALA A 116 -8.39 -5.65 -10.91
CA ALA A 116 -7.26 -5.21 -11.72
C ALA A 116 -6.21 -4.50 -10.86
N TYR A 117 -4.95 -4.86 -11.07
CA TYR A 117 -3.80 -4.44 -10.27
C TYR A 117 -2.70 -3.94 -11.19
N CYS A 118 -2.27 -2.69 -11.02
CA CYS A 118 -1.12 -2.15 -11.75
C CYS A 118 0.15 -2.50 -10.99
N ILE A 119 1.08 -3.25 -11.62
CA ILE A 119 2.35 -3.68 -11.01
C ILE A 119 3.57 -3.01 -11.63
N ASN A 120 3.36 -2.21 -12.69
CA ASN A 120 4.45 -1.70 -13.53
C ASN A 120 5.53 -0.90 -12.78
N LYS A 121 5.21 -0.30 -11.63
CA LYS A 121 6.19 0.47 -10.84
C LYS A 121 7.07 -0.40 -9.94
N GLN A 122 6.61 -1.59 -9.55
CA GLN A 122 7.28 -2.42 -8.56
C GLN A 122 7.76 -3.76 -9.13
N LYS A 123 7.40 -4.11 -10.36
CA LYS A 123 7.84 -5.34 -11.03
C LYS A 123 9.35 -5.49 -11.21
N ASP A 124 10.13 -4.42 -11.03
CA ASP A 124 11.60 -4.46 -11.13
C ASP A 124 12.27 -4.44 -9.75
N ILE A 125 11.48 -4.38 -8.67
CA ILE A 125 11.98 -4.16 -7.29
C ILE A 125 11.41 -5.18 -6.30
N ALA A 126 10.15 -5.58 -6.45
CA ALA A 126 9.50 -6.54 -5.57
C ALA A 126 9.84 -7.98 -5.99
N ASP A 127 10.14 -8.84 -5.03
CA ASP A 127 10.33 -10.28 -5.25
C ASP A 127 8.97 -10.99 -5.32
N MET A 128 8.02 -10.56 -4.49
CA MET A 128 6.69 -11.16 -4.37
C MET A 128 5.60 -10.09 -4.38
N PHE A 129 4.46 -10.42 -4.98
CA PHE A 129 3.24 -9.63 -4.91
C PHE A 129 2.16 -10.34 -4.12
N VAL A 130 1.51 -9.60 -3.22
CA VAL A 130 0.29 -10.06 -2.53
C VAL A 130 -0.89 -9.25 -3.04
N PHE A 131 -1.82 -9.91 -3.71
CA PHE A 131 -3.01 -9.28 -4.28
C PHE A 131 -4.22 -9.55 -3.38
N TYR A 132 -4.78 -8.50 -2.80
CA TYR A 132 -6.08 -8.53 -2.11
C TYR A 132 -7.20 -8.16 -3.10
N ALA A 133 -8.14 -9.09 -3.29
CA ALA A 133 -9.33 -8.91 -4.10
C ALA A 133 -10.52 -8.64 -3.18
N LEU A 134 -11.06 -7.42 -3.23
CA LEU A 134 -12.16 -7.01 -2.35
C LEU A 134 -13.52 -7.15 -3.03
N ASN A 135 -14.54 -7.54 -2.25
CA ASN A 135 -15.95 -7.46 -2.65
C ASN A 135 -16.46 -6.01 -2.59
N ASP A 136 -17.77 -5.83 -2.80
CA ASP A 136 -18.42 -4.51 -2.80
C ASP A 136 -18.51 -3.90 -1.39
N GLU A 137 -18.51 -4.75 -0.37
CA GLU A 137 -18.46 -4.40 1.05
C GLU A 137 -17.03 -4.10 1.56
N MET A 138 -16.04 -4.13 0.66
CA MET A 138 -14.61 -3.90 0.96
C MET A 138 -13.98 -4.96 1.87
N GLU A 139 -14.58 -6.15 1.93
CA GLU A 139 -14.04 -7.34 2.58
C GLU A 139 -13.20 -8.16 1.60
N THR A 140 -12.21 -8.89 2.13
CA THR A 140 -11.35 -9.77 1.32
C THR A 140 -12.16 -10.95 0.78
N GLU A 141 -12.36 -11.01 -0.54
CA GLU A 141 -12.97 -12.15 -1.23
C GLU A 141 -11.90 -13.20 -1.56
N HIS A 142 -10.76 -12.78 -2.10
CA HIS A 142 -9.62 -13.64 -2.42
C HIS A 142 -8.29 -12.96 -2.11
N VAL A 143 -7.29 -13.78 -1.76
CA VAL A 143 -5.88 -13.37 -1.70
C VAL A 143 -5.10 -14.20 -2.72
N PHE A 144 -4.21 -13.55 -3.46
CA PHE A 144 -3.29 -14.23 -4.37
C PHE A 144 -1.86 -13.86 -4.03
N LEU A 145 -0.98 -14.84 -4.06
CA LEU A 145 0.44 -14.68 -3.79
C LEU A 145 1.23 -15.10 -5.02
N MET A 146 1.86 -14.14 -5.69
CA MET A 146 2.56 -14.40 -6.95
C MET A 146 4.01 -13.95 -6.87
N PRO A 147 4.97 -14.82 -7.23
CA PRO A 147 6.35 -14.42 -7.44
C PRO A 147 6.46 -13.51 -8.66
N ASN A 148 7.34 -12.53 -8.60
CA ASN A 148 7.50 -11.50 -9.63
C ASN A 148 7.83 -12.10 -11.00
N GLU A 149 8.63 -13.16 -11.07
CA GLU A 149 9.04 -13.83 -12.30
C GLU A 149 7.86 -14.27 -13.18
N LEU A 150 6.70 -14.54 -12.56
CA LEU A 150 5.50 -14.99 -13.25
C LEU A 150 4.61 -13.85 -13.75
N VAL A 151 4.80 -12.63 -13.22
CA VAL A 151 3.96 -11.47 -13.48
C VAL A 151 4.71 -10.31 -14.15
N THR A 152 6.04 -10.31 -14.18
CA THR A 152 6.88 -9.20 -14.65
C THR A 152 6.62 -8.78 -16.11
N ASN A 153 6.17 -9.71 -16.96
CA ASN A 153 5.80 -9.43 -18.35
C ASN A 153 4.51 -8.61 -18.50
N ASN A 154 3.75 -8.44 -17.41
CA ASN A 154 2.49 -7.71 -17.39
C ASN A 154 2.68 -6.35 -16.70
N SER A 155 2.10 -5.29 -17.27
CA SER A 155 1.98 -4.01 -16.56
C SER A 155 0.81 -4.02 -15.57
N THR A 156 -0.22 -4.80 -15.90
CA THR A 156 -1.46 -4.96 -15.12
C THR A 156 -1.84 -6.43 -15.04
N ILE A 157 -2.16 -6.89 -13.83
CA ILE A 157 -2.76 -8.20 -13.57
C ILE A 157 -4.26 -8.02 -13.46
N SER A 158 -5.01 -8.83 -14.20
CA SER A 158 -6.47 -8.77 -14.26
C SER A 158 -7.03 -10.15 -13.96
N ILE A 159 -7.80 -10.26 -12.88
CA ILE A 159 -8.37 -11.51 -12.38
C ILE A 159 -9.89 -11.43 -12.49
N PRO A 160 -10.54 -12.24 -13.35
CA PRO A 160 -11.99 -12.23 -13.49
C PRO A 160 -12.67 -12.87 -12.27
N LYS A 161 -13.81 -12.33 -11.85
CA LYS A 161 -14.63 -12.91 -10.75
C LYS A 161 -15.11 -14.33 -11.05
N SER A 162 -15.22 -14.68 -12.33
CA SER A 162 -15.71 -15.99 -12.78
C SER A 162 -14.80 -17.18 -12.45
N GLY A 163 -13.59 -16.96 -11.91
CA GLY A 163 -12.64 -18.05 -11.65
C GLY A 163 -11.85 -18.49 -12.88
N LYS A 164 -12.24 -18.07 -14.09
CA LYS A 164 -11.66 -18.54 -15.36
C LYS A 164 -10.36 -17.82 -15.71
N SER A 165 -9.32 -18.01 -14.90
CA SER A 165 -7.98 -17.47 -15.14
C SER A 165 -6.91 -18.32 -14.46
N LYS A 166 -5.74 -18.44 -15.11
CA LYS A 166 -4.55 -19.09 -14.54
C LYS A 166 -4.09 -18.49 -13.20
N TRP A 167 -4.52 -17.25 -12.91
CA TRP A 167 -4.16 -16.58 -11.67
C TRP A 167 -4.79 -17.21 -10.43
N PHE A 168 -5.87 -18.00 -10.59
CA PHE A 168 -6.49 -18.71 -9.48
C PHE A 168 -5.62 -19.84 -8.90
N ASP A 169 -4.64 -20.34 -9.66
CA ASP A 169 -3.67 -21.34 -9.17
C ASP A 169 -2.75 -20.76 -8.08
N TYR A 170 -2.69 -19.43 -7.95
CA TYR A 170 -1.88 -18.70 -6.97
C TYR A 170 -2.72 -18.19 -5.79
N LYS A 171 -3.97 -18.66 -5.66
CA LYS A 171 -4.82 -18.32 -4.53
C LYS A 171 -4.24 -18.95 -3.26
N ILE A 172 -4.21 -18.16 -2.19
CA ILE A 172 -3.79 -18.60 -0.85
C ILE A 172 -4.82 -18.13 0.16
N ASP A 173 -4.99 -18.85 1.27
CA ASP A 173 -5.76 -18.33 2.40
C ASP A 173 -4.96 -17.21 3.09
N GLU A 174 -5.65 -16.15 3.53
CA GLU A 174 -5.03 -15.04 4.26
C GLU A 174 -4.31 -15.54 5.52
N HIS A 175 -4.87 -16.56 6.19
CA HIS A 175 -4.29 -17.14 7.40
C HIS A 175 -3.00 -17.95 7.15
N GLU A 176 -2.79 -18.45 5.94
CA GLU A 176 -1.62 -19.24 5.57
C GLU A 176 -0.40 -18.37 5.21
N LEU A 177 -0.59 -17.07 4.96
CA LEU A 177 0.49 -16.15 4.59
C LEU A 177 1.63 -16.14 5.62
N ALA A 178 1.31 -16.10 6.91
CA ALA A 178 2.30 -16.07 7.97
C ALA A 178 3.23 -17.30 7.92
N ASP A 179 2.64 -18.48 7.79
CA ASP A 179 3.37 -19.73 7.82
C ASP A 179 4.16 -19.95 6.53
N PHE A 180 3.60 -19.57 5.39
CA PHE A 180 4.32 -19.54 4.12
C PHE A 180 5.61 -18.70 4.22
N PHE A 181 5.51 -17.46 4.68
CA PHE A 181 6.68 -16.59 4.77
C PHE A 181 7.66 -17.03 5.84
N ARG A 182 7.20 -17.65 6.94
CA ARG A 182 8.10 -18.25 7.95
C ARG A 182 8.91 -19.38 7.37
N GLN A 183 8.30 -20.27 6.59
CA GLN A 183 9.00 -21.41 5.99
C GLN A 183 10.06 -20.97 4.98
N LEU A 184 9.81 -19.91 4.21
CA LEU A 184 10.78 -19.38 3.26
C LEU A 184 12.02 -18.75 3.91
N VAL A 185 11.88 -18.30 5.16
CA VAL A 185 12.96 -17.59 5.86
C VAL A 185 13.56 -18.39 7.01
N ALA A 186 13.04 -19.57 7.33
CA ALA A 186 13.61 -20.49 8.32
C ALA A 186 14.97 -21.00 7.84
#